data_AF-A0A093Z6W1-F1
#
_entry.id   AF-A0A093Z6W1-F1
#
_cell.length_a   1.000
_cell.length_b   1.000
_cell.length_c   1.000
_cell.angle_alpha   90.00
_cell.angle_beta   90.00
_cell.angle_gamma   90.00
#
_symmetry.space_group_name_H-M   'P 1'
#
loop_
_entity.id
_entity.type
_entity.pdbx_description
1 polymer ?
#
loop_
_entity_poly.entity_id
_entity_poly.type
_entity_poly.pdbx_seq_one_letter_code
_entity_poly.pdbx_strand_id
1 'polypeptide(L)'
;MVTPDPTKAVLSKDFLWGFATASYQIEGAPDVDGRGPSIWDTFCKIPGKIAGGCSGDVACDSYNRIADDIELLKKTGAQAYRFSVSW
;
A
#
# COMPACT_ATOMS: atom_id res chain seq x y z
N MET A 1 -3.27 -24.52 -35.02
CA MET A 1 -2.69 -23.44 -34.20
C MET A 1 -3.66 -22.27 -34.25
N VAL A 2 -4.21 -21.83 -33.12
CA VAL A 2 -5.14 -20.69 -33.09
C VAL A 2 -4.32 -19.40 -33.12
N THR A 3 -4.52 -18.57 -34.13
CA THR A 3 -3.92 -17.24 -34.23
C THR A 3 -4.54 -16.31 -33.17
N PRO A 4 -3.73 -15.57 -32.39
CA PRO A 4 -4.26 -14.61 -31.41
C PRO A 4 -5.08 -13.51 -32.10
N ASP A 5 -6.16 -13.09 -31.45
CA ASP A 5 -6.99 -11.95 -31.90
C ASP A 5 -6.14 -10.66 -31.85
N PRO A 6 -5.97 -9.94 -32.98
CA PRO A 6 -5.15 -8.73 -33.04
C PRO A 6 -5.74 -7.55 -32.24
N THR A 7 -6.98 -7.66 -31.74
CA THR A 7 -7.60 -6.67 -30.86
C THR A 7 -7.31 -6.91 -29.38
N LYS A 8 -6.77 -8.08 -29.02
CA LYS A 8 -6.32 -8.39 -27.66
C LYS A 8 -4.86 -8.01 -27.47
N ALA A 9 -4.63 -6.89 -26.79
CA ALA A 9 -3.30 -6.59 -26.26
C ALA A 9 -2.90 -7.69 -25.25
N VAL A 10 -1.79 -8.38 -25.51
CA VAL A 10 -1.24 -9.41 -24.62
C VAL A 10 0.14 -8.94 -24.18
N LEU A 11 0.37 -8.90 -22.87
CA LEU A 11 1.66 -8.56 -22.28
C LEU A 11 2.63 -9.74 -22.39
N SER A 12 3.92 -9.48 -22.17
CA SER A 12 4.93 -10.52 -22.17
C SER A 12 4.63 -11.59 -21.11
N LYS A 13 5.09 -12.82 -21.35
CA LYS A 13 4.83 -13.96 -20.45
C LYS A 13 5.45 -13.79 -19.05
N ASP A 14 6.47 -12.95 -18.96
CA ASP A 14 7.22 -12.59 -17.76
C ASP A 14 6.74 -11.27 -17.13
N PHE A 15 5.64 -10.69 -17.63
CA PHE A 15 5.07 -9.49 -17.05
C PHE A 15 4.61 -9.75 -15.61
N LEU A 16 5.07 -8.93 -14.67
CA LEU A 16 4.71 -9.04 -13.25
C LEU A 16 3.47 -8.21 -12.94
N TRP A 17 2.42 -8.88 -12.51
CA TRP A 17 1.25 -8.21 -11.92
C TRP A 17 1.41 -8.09 -10.41
N GLY A 18 1.10 -6.91 -9.88
CA GLY A 18 1.28 -6.63 -8.47
C GLY A 18 0.47 -5.47 -7.95
N PHE A 19 0.58 -5.24 -6.66
CA PHE A 19 -0.08 -4.15 -5.94
C PHE A 19 0.97 -3.21 -5.33
N ALA A 20 0.55 -2.00 -4.98
CA ALA A 20 1.43 -1.01 -4.39
C ALA A 20 0.77 -0.24 -3.24
N THR A 21 1.57 0.09 -2.23
CA THR A 21 1.19 0.90 -1.06
C THR A 21 2.28 1.91 -0.73
N ALA A 22 1.99 2.79 0.23
CA ALA A 22 2.98 3.67 0.86
C ALA A 22 2.78 3.65 2.38
N SER A 23 3.90 3.66 3.11
CA SER A 23 4.02 3.55 4.57
C SER A 23 2.90 4.26 5.35
N TYR A 24 2.88 5.59 5.35
CA TYR A 24 1.92 6.39 6.11
C TYR A 24 0.45 6.17 5.73
N GLN A 25 0.18 5.61 4.55
CA GLN A 25 -1.19 5.32 4.10
C GLN A 25 -1.75 4.01 4.66
N ILE A 26 -0.90 3.08 5.10
CA ILE A 26 -1.35 1.73 5.52
C ILE A 26 -0.80 1.29 6.88
N GLU A 27 0.40 1.72 7.28
CA GLU A 27 1.11 1.15 8.43
C GLU A 27 0.38 1.43 9.75
N GLY A 28 0.07 2.69 10.03
CA GLY A 28 -0.35 3.12 11.37
C GLY A 28 0.83 3.14 12.36
N ALA A 29 0.53 3.03 13.66
CA ALA A 29 1.52 2.92 14.73
C ALA A 29 2.60 4.04 14.74
N PRO A 30 2.21 5.34 14.70
CA PRO A 30 3.13 6.44 14.46
C PRO A 30 4.15 6.67 15.60
N ASP A 31 3.91 6.11 16.78
CA ASP A 31 4.65 6.28 18.03
C ASP A 31 5.26 4.98 18.59
N VAL A 32 5.22 3.90 17.82
CA VAL A 32 5.76 2.58 18.21
C VAL A 32 7.23 2.45 17.75
N ASP A 33 8.02 1.68 18.51
CA ASP A 33 9.41 1.30 18.18
C ASP A 33 10.37 2.45 17.83
N GLY A 34 10.08 3.65 18.33
CA GLY A 34 10.93 4.83 18.15
C GLY A 34 10.74 5.54 16.81
N ARG A 35 9.64 5.29 16.08
CA ARG A 35 9.28 6.09 14.90
C ARG A 35 9.14 7.56 15.28
N GLY A 36 9.82 8.43 14.53
CA GLY A 36 9.65 9.88 14.62
C GLY A 36 8.46 10.41 13.81
N PRO A 37 7.91 11.58 14.14
CA PRO A 37 6.83 12.19 13.35
C PRO A 37 7.34 12.61 11.97
N SER A 38 6.61 12.23 10.93
CA SER A 38 6.81 12.75 9.57
C SER A 38 6.10 14.10 9.39
N ILE A 39 6.32 14.73 8.23
CA ILE A 39 5.58 15.94 7.85
C ILE A 39 4.07 15.71 7.77
N TRP A 40 3.63 14.49 7.44
CA TRP A 40 2.21 14.15 7.33
C TRP A 40 1.52 14.03 8.69
N ASP A 41 2.22 13.54 9.71
CA ASP A 41 1.72 13.49 11.09
C ASP A 41 1.36 14.90 11.60
N THR A 42 2.12 15.92 11.18
CA THR A 42 1.86 17.32 11.51
C THR A 42 0.77 17.91 10.60
N PHE A 43 0.84 17.65 9.30
CA PHE A 43 -0.10 18.22 8.33
C PHE A 43 -1.55 17.75 8.57
N CYS A 44 -1.75 16.48 8.93
CA CYS A 44 -3.07 15.93 9.23
C CYS A 44 -3.75 16.58 10.44
N LYS A 45 -2.97 17.13 11.39
CA LYS A 45 -3.49 17.80 12.59
C LYS A 45 -4.00 19.22 12.32
N ILE A 46 -3.76 19.77 11.13
CA ILE A 46 -4.22 21.12 10.76
C ILE A 46 -5.71 21.06 10.39
N PRO A 47 -6.59 21.79 11.10
CA PRO A 47 -8.03 21.78 10.81
C PRO A 47 -8.33 22.12 9.34
N GLY A 48 -9.16 21.29 8.71
CA GLY A 48 -9.61 21.50 7.32
C GLY A 48 -8.60 21.09 6.23
N LYS A 49 -7.42 20.56 6.57
CA LYS A 49 -6.46 20.04 5.57
C LYS A 49 -6.78 18.65 5.07
N ILE A 50 -7.36 17.81 5.92
CA ILE A 50 -7.85 16.48 5.56
C ILE A 50 -9.36 16.47 5.61
N ALA A 51 -10.00 15.92 4.59
CA ALA A 51 -11.45 15.71 4.58
C ALA A 51 -11.83 14.82 5.77
N GLY A 52 -12.75 15.29 6.62
CA GLY A 52 -13.15 14.59 7.84
C GLY A 52 -12.13 14.63 8.98
N GLY A 53 -11.00 15.33 8.84
CA GLY A 53 -9.98 15.44 9.89
C GLY A 53 -9.23 14.14 10.18
N CYS A 54 -9.22 13.18 9.25
CA CYS A 54 -8.57 11.89 9.40
C CYS A 54 -7.04 12.02 9.44
N SER A 55 -6.36 11.02 10.01
CA SER A 55 -4.90 10.90 10.06
C SER A 55 -4.43 9.49 9.66
N GLY A 56 -3.12 9.32 9.56
CA GLY A 56 -2.48 8.01 9.36
C GLY A 56 -2.20 7.27 10.68
N ASP A 57 -2.74 7.71 11.82
CA ASP A 57 -2.36 7.18 13.14
C ASP A 57 -2.70 5.68 13.28
N VAL A 58 -3.82 5.26 12.68
CA VAL A 58 -4.21 3.84 12.60
C VAL A 58 -4.13 3.33 11.16
N ALA A 59 -4.61 4.12 10.20
CA ALA A 59 -4.65 3.75 8.78
C ALA A 59 -5.31 2.36 8.55
N CYS A 60 -4.60 1.42 7.94
CA CYS A 60 -5.04 0.03 7.78
C CYS A 60 -4.52 -0.91 8.86
N ASP A 61 -3.74 -0.40 9.82
CA ASP A 61 -3.07 -1.17 10.87
C ASP A 61 -2.15 -2.27 10.30
N SER A 62 -1.60 -2.06 9.09
CA SER A 62 -0.71 -3.03 8.42
C SER A 62 0.59 -3.26 9.20
N TYR A 63 0.99 -2.33 10.07
CA TYR A 63 2.12 -2.54 10.98
C TYR A 63 1.91 -3.78 11.86
N ASN A 64 0.70 -3.98 12.40
CA ASN A 64 0.35 -5.14 13.22
C ASN A 64 -0.21 -6.32 12.41
N ARG A 65 -0.64 -6.08 11.16
CA ARG A 65 -1.40 -7.04 10.33
C ARG A 65 -0.70 -7.49 9.06
N ILE A 66 0.61 -7.23 8.92
CA ILE A 66 1.38 -7.56 7.71
C ILE A 66 1.24 -9.03 7.28
N ALA A 67 1.12 -9.96 8.24
CA ALA A 67 0.94 -11.37 7.93
C ALA A 67 -0.38 -11.64 7.18
N ASP A 68 -1.48 -11.03 7.64
CA ASP A 68 -2.81 -11.15 7.03
C ASP A 68 -2.83 -10.49 5.64
N ASP A 69 -2.22 -9.31 5.52
CA ASP A 69 -2.12 -8.57 4.25
C ASP A 69 -1.37 -9.37 3.19
N ILE A 70 -0.26 -10.02 3.57
CA ILE A 70 0.52 -10.88 2.68
C ILE A 70 -0.26 -12.15 2.30
N GLU A 71 -1.06 -12.71 3.21
CA GLU A 71 -1.94 -13.83 2.89
C GLU A 71 -2.99 -13.44 1.83
N LEU A 72 -3.58 -12.24 1.96
CA LEU A 72 -4.52 -11.71 0.99
C LEU A 72 -3.87 -11.47 -0.38
N LEU A 73 -2.66 -10.89 -0.42
CA LEU A 73 -1.90 -10.70 -1.67
C LEU A 73 -1.61 -12.03 -2.38
N LYS A 74 -1.30 -13.09 -1.63
CA LYS A 74 -1.11 -14.42 -2.23
C LYS A 74 -2.40 -14.96 -2.85
N LYS A 75 -3.56 -14.74 -2.20
CA LYS A 75 -4.87 -15.17 -2.71
C LYS A 75 -5.27 -14.48 -4.01
N THR A 76 -4.79 -13.26 -4.28
CA THR A 76 -5.05 -12.57 -5.55
C THR A 76 -4.17 -13.06 -6.71
N GLY A 77 -3.13 -13.85 -6.43
CA GLY A 77 -2.14 -14.26 -7.42
C GLY A 77 -1.12 -13.17 -7.75
N ALA A 78 -0.97 -12.15 -6.89
CA ALA A 78 0.03 -11.11 -7.07
C ALA A 78 1.44 -11.71 -7.10
N GLN A 79 2.22 -11.29 -8.09
CA GLN A 79 3.63 -11.70 -8.26
C GLN A 79 4.59 -10.66 -7.69
N ALA A 80 4.13 -9.43 -7.51
CA ALA A 80 4.90 -8.33 -6.93
C ALA A 80 4.06 -7.54 -5.92
N TYR A 81 4.74 -7.04 -4.89
CA TYR A 81 4.18 -6.06 -3.95
C TYR A 81 5.19 -4.96 -3.73
N ARG A 82 4.84 -3.74 -4.15
CA ARG A 82 5.65 -2.55 -3.91
C ARG A 82 5.16 -1.86 -2.64
N PHE A 83 6.07 -1.55 -1.74
CA PHE A 83 5.80 -0.72 -0.57
C PHE A 83 6.89 0.35 -0.42
N SER A 84 6.67 1.34 0.45
CA SER A 84 7.69 2.32 0.83
C SER A 84 8.10 2.10 2.28
N VAL A 85 9.32 2.49 2.63
CA VAL A 85 9.78 2.48 4.03
C VAL A 85 9.51 3.85 4.66
N SER A 86 9.00 3.89 5.89
CA SER A 86 8.92 5.12 6.68
C SER A 86 10.33 5.57 7.05
N TRP A 87 10.74 6.75 6.56
CA TRP A 87 12.02 7.38 6.89
C TRP A 87 12.01 7.88 8.33
#